data_AF-A0AAD6YM05-F1
#
_entry.id   AF-A0AAD6YM05-F1
#
_cell.length_a   1.000
_cell.length_b   1.000
_cell.length_c   1.000
_cell.angle_alpha   90.00
_cell.angle_beta   90.00
_cell.angle_gamma   90.00
#
_symmetry.space_group_name_H-M   'P 1'
#
loop_
_entity.id
_entity.type
_entity.pdbx_description
1 polymer ?
#
loop_
_entity_poly.entity_id
_entity_poly.type
_entity_poly.pdbx_seq_one_letter_code
_entity_poly.pdbx_strand_id
1 'polypeptide(L)'
;MDLYEENEKKMPLKNFGNVPFDIICAQKQVYTRIASVETEQESQDPIPAAPTSTAQEVQQLLEFLQADSDEVAEAAQNWMEEIDSPPDEDVTIEPSAPETDPNALKAALDLLENPNFDNWPVEMRSRVIMDVWHAMARIKVPKEHGMRRQFGIALRDAILIPVPEDRQKIEAYLQTIGKTWDMLRYNSRWLWRHCRRIVPPSKPLAKAVKEVLATFGPLKDAKTGLPLFNAQAWHDAKNLVKAIQLGLLSDPPGVQLYYQMGIDQKSNLPIYHYVQGTNYAEGGIHHSLRARMPKSGAFIQHAACRV
;
A
#
# COMPACT_ATOMS: atom_id res chain seq x y z
N MET A 1 -29.01 -14.86 34.99
CA MET A 1 -29.93 -15.53 34.06
C MET A 1 -29.16 -15.61 32.75
N ASP A 2 -28.31 -16.62 32.67
CA ASP A 2 -27.33 -16.81 31.60
C ASP A 2 -28.01 -17.50 30.43
N LEU A 3 -28.09 -16.81 29.31
CA LEU A 3 -28.47 -17.37 28.02
C LEU A 3 -27.30 -17.02 27.09
N TYR A 4 -26.50 -18.01 26.72
CA TYR A 4 -25.70 -18.16 25.49
C TYR A 4 -24.52 -19.11 25.74
N GLU A 5 -24.83 -20.39 25.98
CA GLU A 5 -23.91 -21.49 25.71
C GLU A 5 -24.64 -22.49 24.79
N GLU A 6 -24.83 -22.12 23.52
CA GLU A 6 -25.15 -23.11 22.49
C GLU A 6 -23.83 -23.67 21.94
N ASN A 7 -23.54 -24.90 22.36
CA ASN A 7 -22.50 -25.74 21.81
C ASN A 7 -22.63 -25.86 20.29
N GLU A 8 -21.75 -25.19 19.54
CA GLU A 8 -21.59 -25.40 18.11
C GLU A 8 -21.18 -26.86 17.84
N LYS A 9 -22.16 -27.71 17.52
CA LYS A 9 -21.90 -29.07 17.07
C LYS A 9 -21.17 -29.02 15.74
N LYS A 10 -19.87 -29.33 15.78
CA LYS A 10 -19.05 -29.56 14.58
C LYS A 10 -19.72 -30.65 13.72
N MET A 11 -20.29 -30.27 12.59
CA MET A 11 -20.87 -31.20 11.62
C MET A 11 -19.92 -31.48 10.46
N PRO A 12 -19.82 -32.74 10.00
CA PRO A 12 -19.09 -33.08 8.78
C PRO A 12 -19.66 -32.34 7.56
N LEU A 13 -18.77 -31.87 6.66
CA LEU A 13 -19.15 -31.12 5.46
C LEU A 13 -20.19 -31.85 4.58
N LYS A 14 -20.12 -33.18 4.52
CA LYS A 14 -21.07 -34.03 3.77
C LYS A 14 -22.53 -33.88 4.22
N ASN A 15 -22.78 -33.36 5.42
CA ASN A 15 -24.12 -33.18 5.96
C ASN A 15 -24.75 -31.83 5.53
N PHE A 16 -23.99 -30.94 4.87
CA PHE A 16 -24.48 -29.62 4.42
C PHE A 16 -25.26 -29.67 3.09
N GLY A 17 -25.40 -30.85 2.46
CA GLY A 17 -26.08 -31.00 1.17
C GLY A 17 -25.30 -30.42 -0.01
N ASN A 18 -25.93 -30.34 -1.19
CA ASN A 18 -25.34 -29.72 -2.37
C ASN A 18 -25.31 -28.19 -2.16
N VAL A 19 -24.11 -27.65 -1.93
CA VAL A 19 -23.90 -26.20 -1.82
C VAL A 19 -23.71 -25.57 -3.20
N PRO A 20 -24.27 -24.37 -3.48
CA PRO A 20 -24.19 -23.72 -4.79
C PRO A 20 -22.85 -23.00 -5.04
N PHE A 21 -21.79 -23.39 -4.33
CA PHE A 21 -20.49 -22.76 -4.40
C PHE A 21 -19.37 -23.78 -4.21
N ASP A 22 -18.23 -23.54 -4.85
CA ASP A 22 -17.02 -24.35 -4.69
C ASP A 22 -16.15 -23.79 -3.56
N ILE A 23 -15.64 -24.68 -2.71
CA ILE A 23 -14.63 -24.31 -1.71
C ILE A 23 -13.26 -24.62 -2.28
N ILE A 24 -12.51 -23.59 -2.65
CA ILE A 24 -11.11 -23.71 -3.06
C ILE A 24 -10.25 -23.43 -1.83
N CYS A 25 -9.48 -24.42 -1.40
CA CYS A 25 -8.51 -24.27 -0.31
C CYS A 25 -7.14 -24.79 -0.74
N ALA A 26 -6.07 -24.19 -0.20
CA ALA A 26 -4.73 -24.70 -0.43
C ALA A 26 -4.60 -26.05 0.26
N GLN A 27 -4.03 -27.06 -0.41
CA GLN A 27 -3.90 -28.42 0.12
C GLN A 27 -3.25 -28.44 1.51
N LYS A 28 -2.27 -27.56 1.76
CA LYS A 28 -1.59 -27.39 3.07
C LYS A 28 -2.49 -26.93 4.22
N GLN A 29 -3.72 -26.48 3.93
CA GLN A 29 -4.69 -25.98 4.91
C GLN A 29 -5.83 -26.98 5.15
N VAL A 30 -5.83 -28.11 4.44
CA VAL A 30 -6.81 -29.19 4.63
C VAL A 30 -6.29 -30.16 5.68
N TYR A 31 -6.88 -30.13 6.87
CA TYR A 31 -6.64 -31.14 7.89
C TYR A 31 -7.65 -32.29 7.70
N THR A 32 -7.23 -33.36 7.03
CA THR A 32 -8.01 -34.59 6.99
C THR A 32 -7.78 -35.39 8.27
N ARG A 33 -8.86 -35.79 8.94
CA ARG A 33 -8.77 -36.74 10.06
C ARG A 33 -8.70 -38.14 9.45
N ILE A 34 -7.49 -38.62 9.20
CA ILE A 34 -7.27 -39.96 8.64
C ILE A 34 -7.69 -40.99 9.70
N ALA A 35 -8.80 -41.68 9.46
CA ALA A 35 -9.01 -42.99 10.06
C ALA A 35 -8.06 -43.94 9.33
N SER A 36 -7.22 -44.64 10.10
CA SER A 36 -6.25 -45.61 9.61
C SER A 36 -6.90 -46.62 8.67
N VAL A 37 -6.31 -46.84 7.50
CA VAL A 37 -5.82 -48.12 6.98
C VAL A 37 -5.60 -48.05 5.45
N GLU A 38 -4.45 -48.63 5.06
CA GLU A 38 -4.03 -49.20 3.78
C GLU A 38 -3.53 -48.33 2.60
N THR A 39 -2.29 -48.67 2.28
CA THR A 39 -1.37 -48.25 1.24
C THR A 39 -1.87 -48.63 -0.16
N GLU A 40 -1.97 -47.66 -1.07
CA GLU A 40 -1.92 -47.93 -2.52
C GLU A 40 -0.99 -46.93 -3.22
N GLN A 41 -0.32 -47.45 -4.24
CA GLN A 41 0.97 -47.03 -4.80
C GLN A 41 0.92 -45.73 -5.62
N GLU A 42 1.98 -44.93 -5.49
CA GLU A 42 2.30 -43.78 -6.35
C GLU A 42 2.47 -44.18 -7.82
N SER A 43 1.70 -43.57 -8.72
CA SER A 43 2.08 -43.41 -10.12
C SER A 43 2.79 -42.07 -10.29
N GLN A 44 4.11 -42.12 -10.48
CA GLN A 44 4.94 -40.97 -10.81
C GLN A 44 4.83 -40.65 -12.30
N ASP A 45 4.12 -39.57 -12.65
CA ASP A 45 4.37 -38.86 -13.89
C ASP A 45 5.20 -37.60 -13.58
N PRO A 46 6.33 -37.35 -14.28
CA PRO A 46 7.19 -36.22 -14.00
C PRO A 46 6.53 -34.91 -14.48
N ILE A 47 6.21 -34.04 -13.52
CA ILE A 47 5.85 -32.65 -13.79
C ILE A 47 7.09 -31.93 -14.35
N PRO A 48 7.02 -31.26 -15.53
CA PRO A 48 8.15 -30.52 -16.06
C PRO A 48 8.53 -29.38 -15.11
N ALA A 49 9.83 -29.31 -14.79
CA ALA A 49 10.39 -28.32 -13.89
C ALA A 49 10.13 -26.89 -14.41
N ALA A 50 9.46 -26.08 -13.59
CA ALA A 50 9.34 -24.65 -13.82
C ALA A 50 10.72 -23.97 -13.68
N PRO A 51 11.02 -22.92 -14.46
CA PRO A 51 12.32 -22.27 -14.46
C PRO A 51 12.64 -21.65 -13.10
N THR A 52 13.82 -21.98 -12.59
CA THR A 52 14.40 -21.68 -11.27
C THR A 52 14.45 -20.18 -10.89
N SER A 53 14.15 -19.26 -11.82
CA SER A 53 14.18 -17.80 -11.60
C SER A 53 13.01 -17.26 -10.75
N THR A 54 11.94 -18.04 -10.54
CA THR A 54 10.70 -17.54 -9.91
C THR A 54 10.68 -17.63 -8.37
N ALA A 55 11.38 -18.59 -7.77
CA ALA A 55 11.27 -18.83 -6.33
C ALA A 55 11.94 -17.73 -5.49
N GLN A 56 13.12 -17.24 -5.90
CA GLN A 56 13.80 -16.14 -5.21
C GLN A 56 13.03 -14.83 -5.34
N GLU A 57 12.44 -14.54 -6.50
CA GLU A 57 11.65 -13.32 -6.69
C GLU A 57 10.35 -13.33 -5.87
N VAL A 58 9.70 -14.49 -5.78
CA VAL A 58 8.51 -14.67 -4.92
C VAL A 58 8.90 -14.53 -3.45
N GLN A 59 10.03 -15.08 -3.03
CA GLN A 59 10.53 -14.95 -1.67
C GLN A 59 10.87 -13.50 -1.32
N GLN A 60 11.52 -12.76 -2.21
CA GLN A 60 11.80 -11.33 -2.03
C GLN A 60 10.54 -10.49 -1.93
N LEU A 61 9.52 -10.80 -2.75
CA LEU A 61 8.24 -10.12 -2.66
C LEU A 61 7.52 -10.46 -1.35
N LEU A 62 7.57 -11.71 -0.90
CA LEU A 62 7.02 -12.12 0.40
C LEU A 62 7.72 -11.41 1.55
N GLU A 63 9.04 -11.33 1.53
CA GLU A 63 9.83 -10.57 2.52
C GLU A 63 9.49 -9.08 2.48
N PHE A 64 9.38 -8.49 1.30
CA PHE A 64 8.90 -7.13 1.14
C PHE A 64 7.53 -6.98 1.80
N LEU A 65 6.57 -7.88 1.51
CA LEU A 65 5.22 -7.88 2.08
C LEU A 65 5.18 -8.13 3.59
N GLN A 66 6.07 -8.95 4.14
CA GLN A 66 6.14 -9.38 5.54
C GLN A 66 7.04 -8.50 6.43
N ALA A 67 7.80 -7.57 5.84
CA ALA A 67 8.69 -6.68 6.58
C ALA A 67 7.95 -5.97 7.73
N ASP A 68 8.62 -5.92 8.89
CA ASP A 68 8.06 -5.66 10.21
C ASP A 68 7.09 -4.46 10.23
N SER A 69 5.81 -4.73 10.46
CA SER A 69 4.73 -3.79 10.20
C SER A 69 4.75 -2.55 11.11
N ASP A 70 5.48 -2.61 12.22
CA ASP A 70 5.47 -1.55 13.22
C ASP A 70 6.53 -0.46 12.92
N GLU A 71 7.74 -0.83 12.51
CA GLU A 71 8.74 0.17 12.06
C GLU A 71 8.27 0.87 10.79
N VAL A 72 7.66 0.13 9.86
CA VAL A 72 7.12 0.69 8.62
C VAL A 72 5.90 1.56 8.90
N ALA A 73 5.05 1.22 9.87
CA ALA A 73 3.91 2.05 10.25
C ALA A 73 4.34 3.38 10.87
N GLU A 74 5.32 3.37 11.79
CA GLU A 74 5.85 4.58 12.39
C GLU A 74 6.57 5.45 11.34
N ALA A 75 7.35 4.82 10.45
CA ALA A 75 7.96 5.51 9.32
C ALA A 75 6.90 6.14 8.41
N ALA A 76 5.83 5.43 8.07
CA ALA A 76 4.74 5.94 7.23
C ALA A 76 4.05 7.16 7.88
N GLN A 77 3.81 7.10 9.18
CA GLN A 77 3.18 8.20 9.91
C GLN A 77 4.07 9.44 9.94
N ASN A 78 5.35 9.28 10.30
CA ASN A 78 6.33 10.37 10.31
C ASN A 78 6.53 10.97 8.92
N TRP A 79 6.58 10.13 7.88
CA TRP A 79 6.80 10.55 6.50
C TRP A 79 5.63 11.39 5.95
N MET A 80 4.39 11.06 6.32
CA MET A 80 3.22 11.88 5.94
C MET A 80 3.17 13.21 6.68
N GLU A 81 3.43 13.22 7.99
CA GLU A 81 3.46 14.47 8.75
C GLU A 81 4.51 15.42 8.20
N GLU A 82 5.67 14.90 7.79
CA GLU A 82 6.75 15.66 7.17
C GLU A 82 6.33 16.24 5.80
N ILE A 83 5.70 15.44 4.93
CA ILE A 83 5.26 15.90 3.60
C ILE A 83 4.12 16.91 3.69
N ASP A 84 3.20 16.71 4.62
CA ASP A 84 2.00 17.53 4.78
C ASP A 84 2.20 18.75 5.68
N SER A 85 3.36 18.87 6.32
CA SER A 85 3.74 20.06 7.08
C SER A 85 4.04 21.23 6.15
N PRO A 86 3.70 22.47 6.56
CA PRO A 86 4.07 23.66 5.81
C PRO A 86 5.59 23.72 5.67
N PRO A 87 6.11 24.12 4.48
CA PRO A 87 7.54 24.36 4.34
C PRO A 87 7.97 25.47 5.30
N ASP A 88 9.16 25.35 5.89
CA ASP A 88 9.77 26.48 6.58
C ASP A 88 9.90 27.64 5.60
N GLU A 89 9.43 28.83 5.98
CA GLU A 89 9.39 30.02 5.11
C GLU A 89 10.78 30.52 4.68
N ASP A 90 11.86 29.86 5.11
CA ASP A 90 13.24 30.38 5.07
C ASP A 90 14.19 29.62 4.11
N VAL A 91 13.65 28.86 3.15
CA VAL A 91 14.47 28.10 2.19
C VAL A 91 14.36 28.71 0.79
N THR A 92 15.04 29.84 0.58
CA THR A 92 15.39 30.33 -0.77
C THR A 92 16.45 29.42 -1.38
N ILE A 93 16.03 28.35 -2.06
CA ILE A 93 16.91 27.56 -2.94
C ILE A 93 16.95 28.27 -4.29
N GLU A 94 18.12 28.80 -4.64
CA GLU A 94 18.47 29.16 -6.02
C GLU A 94 18.22 27.93 -6.92
N PRO A 95 17.47 28.05 -8.03
CA PRO A 95 17.11 26.92 -8.88
C PRO A 95 18.31 26.50 -9.74
N SER A 96 19.26 25.79 -9.12
CA SER A 96 20.18 24.94 -9.89
C SER A 96 19.45 23.64 -10.25
N ALA A 97 19.54 23.23 -11.51
CA ALA A 97 18.96 21.96 -11.94
C ALA A 97 19.63 20.82 -11.14
N PRO A 98 18.87 19.91 -10.51
CA PRO A 98 19.44 18.84 -9.71
C PRO A 98 20.30 17.93 -10.61
N GLU A 99 21.57 17.76 -10.24
CA GLU A 99 22.47 16.87 -10.95
C GLU A 99 22.02 15.41 -10.79
N THR A 100 22.26 14.61 -11.82
CA THR A 100 21.83 13.20 -11.88
C THR A 100 23.04 12.28 -11.70
N ASP A 101 22.92 11.23 -10.88
CA ASP A 101 23.93 10.19 -10.78
C ASP A 101 23.85 9.19 -11.95
N PRO A 102 24.95 8.92 -12.69
CA PRO A 102 24.91 8.08 -13.87
C PRO A 102 24.62 6.60 -13.56
N ASN A 103 25.05 6.08 -12.40
CA ASN A 103 24.78 4.69 -12.01
C ASN A 103 23.31 4.52 -11.59
N ALA A 104 22.78 5.47 -10.83
CA ALA A 104 21.36 5.50 -10.47
C ALA A 104 20.48 5.75 -11.71
N LEU A 105 20.93 6.55 -12.67
CA LEU A 105 20.25 6.75 -13.95
C LEU A 105 20.15 5.44 -14.74
N LYS A 106 21.21 4.63 -14.75
CA LYS A 106 21.15 3.29 -15.34
C LYS A 106 20.10 2.42 -14.64
N ALA A 107 20.05 2.42 -13.31
CA ALA A 107 19.04 1.68 -12.56
C ALA A 107 17.59 2.17 -12.85
N ALA A 108 17.42 3.48 -13.09
CA ALA A 108 16.16 4.08 -13.50
C ALA A 108 15.74 3.64 -14.91
N LEU A 109 16.67 3.64 -15.88
CA LEU A 109 16.42 3.14 -17.23
C LEU A 109 16.08 1.65 -17.22
N ASP A 110 16.84 0.85 -16.44
CA ASP A 110 16.55 -0.57 -16.25
C ASP A 110 15.14 -0.78 -15.68
N LEU A 111 14.66 0.07 -14.77
CA LEU A 111 13.30 -0.01 -14.23
C LEU A 111 12.23 0.30 -15.29
N LEU A 112 12.49 1.27 -16.16
CA LEU A 112 11.56 1.70 -17.22
C LEU A 112 11.47 0.66 -18.35
N GLU A 113 12.60 0.12 -18.77
CA GLU A 113 12.75 -0.74 -19.95
C GLU A 113 12.58 -2.24 -19.65
N ASN A 114 12.54 -2.65 -18.39
CA ASN A 114 12.55 -4.07 -18.06
C ASN A 114 11.25 -4.78 -18.52
N PRO A 115 11.36 -5.74 -19.45
CA PRO A 115 10.23 -6.41 -20.09
C PRO A 115 9.46 -7.33 -19.13
N ASN A 116 10.05 -7.73 -18.00
CA ASN A 116 9.33 -8.49 -16.97
C ASN A 116 8.17 -7.68 -16.38
N PHE A 117 8.25 -6.34 -16.44
CA PHE A 117 7.17 -5.46 -16.03
C PHE A 117 6.05 -5.33 -17.09
N ASP A 118 6.18 -5.96 -18.25
CA ASP A 118 5.13 -6.00 -19.28
C ASP A 118 4.42 -7.36 -19.36
N ASN A 119 4.80 -8.31 -18.51
CA ASN A 119 4.14 -9.60 -18.40
C ASN A 119 2.96 -9.53 -17.42
N TRP A 120 1.83 -9.04 -17.90
CA TRP A 120 0.62 -8.85 -17.10
C TRP A 120 -0.20 -10.15 -17.02
N PRO A 121 -0.61 -10.59 -15.81
CA PRO A 121 -1.64 -11.62 -15.67
C PRO A 121 -2.91 -11.27 -16.46
N VAL A 122 -3.39 -12.21 -17.27
CA VAL A 122 -4.53 -12.04 -18.20
C VAL A 122 -5.82 -11.63 -17.47
N GLU A 123 -6.02 -12.11 -16.24
CA GLU A 123 -7.13 -11.73 -15.36
C GLU A 123 -6.62 -11.37 -13.97
N MET A 124 -6.34 -10.09 -13.74
CA MET A 124 -5.90 -9.62 -12.43
C MET A 124 -7.07 -9.03 -11.67
N ARG A 125 -7.60 -9.79 -10.73
CA ARG A 125 -8.51 -9.25 -9.71
C ARG A 125 -7.68 -8.39 -8.76
N SER A 126 -8.06 -7.13 -8.58
CA SER A 126 -7.51 -6.29 -7.50
C SER A 126 -7.64 -7.04 -6.17
N ARG A 127 -6.57 -7.01 -5.37
CA ARG A 127 -6.54 -7.56 -4.02
C ARG A 127 -6.07 -6.45 -3.11
N VAL A 128 -6.93 -6.02 -2.21
CA VAL A 128 -6.58 -5.05 -1.15
C VAL A 128 -5.76 -5.78 -0.09
N ILE A 129 -4.48 -6.02 -0.39
CA ILE A 129 -3.56 -6.72 0.52
C ILE A 129 -2.54 -5.75 1.11
N MET A 130 -2.15 -4.73 0.35
CA MET A 130 -1.16 -3.76 0.80
C MET A 130 -1.80 -2.41 1.08
N ASP A 131 -1.48 -1.84 2.23
CA ASP A 131 -1.83 -0.45 2.56
C ASP A 131 -0.97 0.52 1.74
N VAL A 132 -1.61 1.56 1.20
CA VAL A 132 -0.97 2.56 0.33
C VAL A 132 0.16 3.31 1.03
N TRP A 133 -0.02 3.63 2.31
CA TRP A 133 0.94 4.43 3.05
C TRP A 133 2.16 3.61 3.45
N HIS A 134 1.95 2.37 3.86
CA HIS A 134 3.04 1.41 4.07
C HIS A 134 3.81 1.16 2.77
N ALA A 135 3.10 1.03 1.63
CA ALA A 135 3.74 0.84 0.33
C ALA A 135 4.72 1.98 -0.01
N MET A 136 4.32 3.24 0.24
CA MET A 136 5.18 4.39 0.02
C MET A 136 6.34 4.47 1.02
N ALA A 137 6.08 4.19 2.30
CA ALA A 137 7.07 4.26 3.37
C ALA A 137 8.18 3.19 3.27
N ARG A 138 7.94 2.12 2.52
CA ARG A 138 8.95 1.06 2.28
C ARG A 138 10.16 1.54 1.50
N ILE A 139 10.02 2.57 0.66
CA ILE A 139 11.18 3.15 -0.03
C ILE A 139 11.90 4.10 0.92
N LYS A 140 12.89 3.56 1.66
CA LYS A 140 13.66 4.32 2.63
C LYS A 140 14.64 5.28 1.92
N VAL A 141 14.26 6.55 1.85
CA VAL A 141 15.11 7.64 1.37
C VAL A 141 15.76 8.42 2.54
N PRO A 142 16.95 9.03 2.38
CA PRO A 142 17.57 9.81 3.45
C PRO A 142 16.70 10.99 3.89
N LYS A 143 16.59 11.25 5.20
CA LYS A 143 15.75 12.33 5.77
C LYS A 143 16.20 13.72 5.33
N GLU A 144 17.50 13.94 5.30
CA GLU A 144 18.10 15.24 4.99
C GLU A 144 18.21 15.54 3.48
N HIS A 145 17.75 14.63 2.61
CA HIS A 145 17.89 14.80 1.18
C HIS A 145 16.91 15.85 0.66
N GLY A 146 17.41 16.89 -0.03
CA GLY A 146 16.58 18.04 -0.46
C GLY A 146 15.35 17.67 -1.31
N MET A 147 15.46 16.62 -2.14
CA MET A 147 14.36 16.11 -2.98
C MET A 147 13.37 15.17 -2.28
N ARG A 148 13.58 14.78 -1.02
CA ARG A 148 12.74 13.80 -0.30
C ARG A 148 11.26 14.19 -0.29
N ARG A 149 10.96 15.44 0.06
CA ARG A 149 9.59 15.94 0.15
C ARG A 149 8.89 15.94 -1.21
N GLN A 150 9.57 16.41 -2.25
CA GLN A 150 9.04 16.47 -3.61
C GLN A 150 8.80 15.07 -4.19
N PHE A 151 9.73 14.15 -3.95
CA PHE A 151 9.56 12.73 -4.27
C PHE A 151 8.32 12.16 -3.60
N GLY A 152 8.14 12.43 -2.30
CA GLY A 152 7.01 11.90 -1.56
C GLY A 152 5.65 12.42 -2.05
N ILE A 153 5.57 13.71 -2.39
CA ILE A 153 4.39 14.32 -3.01
C ILE A 153 4.12 13.68 -4.37
N ALA A 154 5.14 13.56 -5.22
CA ALA A 154 5.00 12.97 -6.56
C ALA A 154 4.55 11.51 -6.49
N LEU A 155 5.09 10.73 -5.56
CA LEU A 155 4.71 9.33 -5.36
C LEU A 155 3.27 9.20 -4.85
N ARG A 156 2.88 10.01 -3.85
CA ARG A 156 1.51 10.07 -3.33
C ARG A 156 0.53 10.38 -4.46
N ASP A 157 0.80 11.39 -5.27
CA ASP A 157 -0.14 11.85 -6.28
C ASP A 157 -0.19 10.95 -7.52
N ALA A 158 0.86 10.14 -7.74
CA ALA A 158 0.83 9.05 -8.72
C ALA A 158 -0.02 7.86 -8.25
N ILE A 159 -0.06 7.59 -6.94
CA ILE A 159 -0.81 6.45 -6.38
C ILE A 159 -2.26 6.82 -6.06
N LEU A 160 -2.51 7.99 -5.50
CA LEU A 160 -3.81 8.41 -4.98
C LEU A 160 -4.40 9.54 -5.84
N ILE A 161 -5.21 9.16 -6.82
CA ILE A 161 -5.79 10.12 -7.76
C ILE A 161 -7.06 10.76 -7.17
N PRO A 162 -7.15 12.10 -7.06
CA PRO A 162 -8.35 12.79 -6.61
C PRO A 162 -9.57 12.48 -7.48
N VAL A 163 -10.71 12.22 -6.85
CA VAL A 163 -11.98 12.10 -7.54
C VAL A 163 -12.36 13.46 -8.15
N PRO A 164 -12.60 13.55 -9.48
CA PRO A 164 -12.81 14.82 -10.17
C PRO A 164 -13.92 15.69 -9.58
N GLU A 165 -15.03 15.07 -9.16
CA GLU A 165 -16.20 15.77 -8.62
C GLU A 165 -15.87 16.44 -7.28
N ASP A 166 -15.09 15.77 -6.44
CA ASP A 166 -14.68 16.31 -5.15
C ASP A 166 -13.65 17.43 -5.35
N ARG A 167 -12.71 17.23 -6.29
CA ARG A 167 -11.72 18.24 -6.67
C ARG A 167 -12.39 19.55 -7.13
N GLN A 168 -13.40 19.45 -8.00
CA GLN A 168 -14.12 20.63 -8.50
C GLN A 168 -14.83 21.40 -7.37
N LYS A 169 -15.48 20.69 -6.43
CA LYS A 169 -16.13 21.33 -5.27
C LYS A 169 -15.14 22.04 -4.37
N ILE A 170 -13.99 21.41 -4.13
CA ILE A 170 -12.91 22.00 -3.35
C ILE A 170 -12.37 23.24 -4.06
N GLU A 171 -12.03 23.15 -5.35
CA GLU A 171 -11.52 24.28 -6.13
C GLU A 171 -12.50 25.47 -6.12
N ALA A 172 -13.81 25.21 -6.24
CA ALA A 172 -14.83 26.25 -6.12
C ALA A 172 -14.81 26.93 -4.74
N TYR A 173 -14.70 26.16 -3.66
CA TYR A 173 -14.55 26.73 -2.31
C TYR A 173 -13.24 27.52 -2.16
N LEU A 174 -12.12 26.99 -2.65
CA LEU A 174 -10.81 27.64 -2.54
C LEU A 174 -10.78 29.01 -3.23
N GLN A 175 -11.48 29.15 -4.36
CA GLN A 175 -11.66 30.45 -5.03
C GLN A 175 -12.33 31.48 -4.12
N THR A 176 -13.30 31.09 -3.29
CA THR A 176 -13.99 32.03 -2.38
C THR A 176 -13.09 32.59 -1.28
N ILE A 177 -12.02 31.87 -0.93
CA ILE A 177 -11.06 32.25 0.11
C ILE A 177 -9.69 32.67 -0.47
N GLY A 178 -9.60 32.88 -1.78
CA GLY A 178 -8.38 33.32 -2.46
C GLY A 178 -7.22 32.31 -2.42
N LYS A 179 -7.50 31.01 -2.34
CA LYS A 179 -6.50 29.93 -2.35
C LYS A 179 -6.63 29.08 -3.62
N THR A 180 -5.58 28.32 -3.93
CA THR A 180 -5.58 27.36 -5.04
C THR A 180 -5.36 25.93 -4.55
N TRP A 181 -5.71 24.95 -5.39
CA TRP A 181 -5.47 23.54 -5.14
C TRP A 181 -4.00 23.27 -4.80
N ASP A 182 -3.08 23.80 -5.61
CA ASP A 182 -1.65 23.56 -5.44
C ASP A 182 -1.10 24.16 -4.14
N MET A 183 -1.64 25.29 -3.66
CA MET A 183 -1.23 25.84 -2.36
C MET A 183 -1.55 24.88 -1.20
N LEU A 184 -2.69 24.21 -1.25
CA LEU A 184 -3.08 23.24 -0.22
C LEU A 184 -2.50 21.85 -0.47
N ARG A 185 -2.03 21.54 -1.68
CA ARG A 185 -1.34 20.28 -1.98
C ARG A 185 -0.06 20.09 -1.14
N TYR A 186 0.57 21.20 -0.75
CA TYR A 186 1.73 21.24 0.14
C TYR A 186 1.36 21.35 1.64
N ASN A 187 0.08 21.52 1.99
CA ASN A 187 -0.45 21.49 3.36
C ASN A 187 -1.78 20.74 3.35
N SER A 188 -1.66 19.42 3.15
CA SER A 188 -2.68 18.65 2.47
C SER A 188 -3.69 17.96 3.39
N ARG A 189 -3.49 18.05 4.72
CA ARG A 189 -4.38 17.40 5.69
C ARG A 189 -5.83 17.85 5.54
N TRP A 190 -6.07 19.16 5.39
CA TRP A 190 -7.42 19.66 5.14
C TRP A 190 -7.91 19.22 3.76
N LEU A 191 -7.05 19.28 2.74
CA LEU A 191 -7.40 18.93 1.36
C LEU A 191 -7.89 17.48 1.24
N TRP A 192 -7.11 16.53 1.76
CA TRP A 192 -7.40 15.10 1.65
C TRP A 192 -8.52 14.62 2.55
N ARG A 193 -8.82 15.36 3.63
CA ARG A 193 -10.02 15.10 4.43
C ARG A 193 -11.32 15.33 3.67
N HIS A 194 -11.31 16.22 2.66
CA HIS A 194 -12.50 16.59 1.89
C HIS A 194 -12.51 16.02 0.46
N CYS A 195 -11.50 15.22 0.10
CA CYS A 195 -11.35 14.68 -1.25
C CYS A 195 -11.21 13.17 -1.23
N ARG A 196 -12.17 12.45 -1.82
CA ARG A 196 -11.98 11.02 -2.10
C ARG A 196 -10.85 10.86 -3.11
N ARG A 197 -10.09 9.78 -2.95
CA ARG A 197 -9.02 9.40 -3.86
C ARG A 197 -9.25 7.96 -4.32
N ILE A 198 -8.74 7.62 -5.48
CA ILE A 198 -8.81 6.27 -6.04
C ILE A 198 -7.38 5.83 -6.34
N VAL A 199 -7.08 4.58 -5.98
CA VAL A 199 -5.86 3.92 -6.45
C VAL A 199 -6.15 3.28 -7.81
N PRO A 200 -5.52 3.73 -8.91
CA PRO A 200 -5.82 3.26 -10.26
C PRO A 200 -5.58 1.75 -10.45
N PRO A 201 -6.11 1.16 -11.54
CA PRO A 201 -5.76 -0.19 -11.96
C PRO A 201 -4.25 -0.37 -12.13
N SER A 202 -3.77 -1.60 -11.95
CA SER A 202 -2.35 -1.92 -11.86
C SER A 202 -1.49 -1.41 -13.02
N LYS A 203 -2.01 -1.48 -14.26
CA LYS A 203 -1.28 -1.06 -15.46
C LYS A 203 -0.98 0.45 -15.52
N PRO A 204 -1.99 1.34 -15.49
CA PRO A 204 -1.72 2.78 -15.43
C PRO A 204 -0.97 3.18 -14.15
N LEU A 205 -1.25 2.53 -13.01
CA LEU A 205 -0.56 2.79 -11.75
C LEU A 205 0.94 2.47 -11.82
N ALA A 206 1.31 1.28 -12.31
CA ALA A 206 2.72 0.88 -12.43
C ALA A 206 3.49 1.81 -13.35
N LYS A 207 2.86 2.27 -14.45
CA LYS A 207 3.47 3.24 -15.36
C LYS A 207 3.78 4.55 -14.63
N ALA A 208 2.78 5.16 -13.99
CA ALA A 208 2.94 6.42 -13.28
C ALA A 208 3.98 6.32 -12.15
N VAL A 209 3.94 5.23 -11.36
CA VAL A 209 4.90 5.01 -10.28
C VAL A 209 6.32 4.80 -10.84
N LYS A 210 6.50 4.03 -11.91
CA LYS A 210 7.82 3.86 -12.56
C LYS A 210 8.40 5.21 -13.02
N GLU A 211 7.58 6.07 -13.63
CA GLU A 211 8.01 7.39 -14.06
C GLU A 211 8.49 8.24 -12.88
N VAL A 212 7.76 8.25 -11.75
CA VAL A 212 8.19 8.97 -10.54
C VAL A 212 9.51 8.41 -9.99
N LEU A 213 9.61 7.09 -9.85
CA LEU A 213 10.82 6.44 -9.32
C LEU A 213 12.05 6.72 -10.19
N ALA A 214 11.89 6.64 -11.51
CA ALA A 214 12.95 6.93 -12.47
C ALA A 214 13.33 8.42 -12.50
N THR A 215 12.36 9.32 -12.30
CA THR A 215 12.60 10.77 -12.28
C THR A 215 13.40 11.18 -11.05
N PHE A 216 13.03 10.68 -9.86
CA PHE A 216 13.58 11.17 -8.59
C PHE A 216 14.75 10.35 -8.07
N GLY A 217 14.75 9.04 -8.27
CA GLY A 217 15.76 8.14 -7.71
C GLY A 217 17.21 8.53 -8.02
N PRO A 218 17.52 8.95 -9.27
CA PRO A 218 18.88 9.35 -9.65
C PRO A 218 19.30 10.75 -9.21
N LEU A 219 18.39 11.60 -8.74
CA LEU A 219 18.70 12.99 -8.43
C LEU A 219 19.60 13.08 -7.21
N LYS A 220 20.68 13.85 -7.34
CA LYS A 220 21.65 14.06 -6.28
C LYS A 220 21.18 15.13 -5.30
N ASP A 221 21.52 14.92 -4.04
CA ASP A 221 21.43 15.95 -3.04
C ASP A 221 22.54 16.99 -3.23
N ALA A 222 22.19 18.27 -3.14
CA ALA A 222 23.12 19.37 -3.36
C ALA A 222 24.26 19.42 -2.33
N LYS A 223 24.04 18.92 -1.11
CA LYS A 223 25.04 18.93 -0.03
C LYS A 223 25.93 17.70 -0.05
N THR A 224 25.33 16.52 -0.15
CA THR A 224 26.05 15.24 -0.04
C THR A 224 26.54 14.70 -1.39
N GLY A 225 25.97 15.15 -2.51
CA GLY A 225 26.26 14.64 -3.84
C GLY A 225 25.78 13.21 -4.09
N LEU A 226 25.08 12.61 -3.13
CA LEU A 226 24.55 11.25 -3.21
C LEU A 226 23.16 11.25 -3.86
N PRO A 227 22.81 10.21 -4.65
CA PRO A 227 21.47 10.08 -5.22
C PRO A 227 20.42 9.84 -4.13
N LEU A 228 19.18 10.23 -4.43
CA LEU A 228 18.03 10.00 -3.55
C LEU A 228 17.86 8.50 -3.25
N PHE A 229 18.04 7.65 -4.26
CA PHE A 229 17.95 6.21 -4.10
C PHE A 229 19.34 5.56 -4.04
N ASN A 230 19.60 4.91 -2.90
CA ASN A 230 20.69 3.96 -2.77
C ASN A 230 20.28 2.58 -3.35
N ALA A 231 21.19 1.61 -3.29
CA ALA A 231 20.94 0.26 -3.80
C ALA A 231 19.72 -0.42 -3.16
N GLN A 232 19.51 -0.21 -1.86
CA GLN A 232 18.35 -0.76 -1.13
C GLN A 232 17.04 -0.09 -1.57
N ALA A 233 17.03 1.23 -1.71
CA ALA A 233 15.86 1.97 -2.20
C ALA A 233 15.47 1.54 -3.62
N TRP A 234 16.45 1.28 -4.50
CA TRP A 234 16.17 0.72 -5.83
C TRP A 234 15.61 -0.70 -5.78
N HIS A 235 16.09 -1.52 -4.85
CA HIS A 235 15.52 -2.85 -4.62
C HIS A 235 14.06 -2.76 -4.16
N ASP A 236 13.77 -1.91 -3.18
CA ASP A 236 12.43 -1.74 -2.62
C ASP A 236 11.48 -1.11 -3.65
N ALA A 237 11.98 -0.17 -4.48
CA ALA A 237 11.25 0.41 -5.60
C ALA A 237 10.84 -0.66 -6.64
N LYS A 238 11.73 -1.59 -6.99
CA LYS A 238 11.41 -2.72 -7.88
C LYS A 238 10.33 -3.62 -7.28
N ASN A 239 10.41 -3.90 -5.98
CA ASN A 239 9.42 -4.72 -5.29
C ASN A 239 8.06 -4.02 -5.17
N LEU A 240 8.03 -2.69 -4.97
CA LEU A 240 6.79 -1.91 -5.03
C LEU A 240 6.13 -2.02 -6.40
N VAL A 241 6.89 -1.85 -7.48
CA VAL A 241 6.35 -1.99 -8.84
C VAL A 241 5.82 -3.41 -9.08
N LYS A 242 6.56 -4.45 -8.67
CA LYS A 242 6.08 -5.85 -8.71
C LYS A 242 4.77 -6.04 -7.92
N ALA A 243 4.65 -5.46 -6.74
CA ALA A 243 3.44 -5.54 -5.92
C ALA A 243 2.23 -4.87 -6.61
N ILE A 244 2.44 -3.70 -7.22
CA ILE A 244 1.42 -3.01 -8.02
C ILE A 244 0.96 -3.89 -9.18
N GLN A 245 1.91 -4.52 -9.87
CA GLN A 245 1.65 -5.44 -10.97
C GLN A 245 0.98 -6.73 -10.60
N LEU A 246 0.90 -7.07 -9.32
CA LEU A 246 0.11 -8.21 -8.85
C LEU A 246 -1.26 -7.76 -8.35
N GLY A 247 -1.59 -6.47 -8.51
CA GLY A 247 -2.88 -5.91 -8.10
C GLY A 247 -3.02 -5.75 -6.60
N LEU A 248 -1.90 -5.76 -5.86
CA LEU A 248 -1.91 -5.75 -4.39
C LEU A 248 -2.20 -4.37 -3.78
N LEU A 249 -2.10 -3.31 -4.59
CA LEU A 249 -2.28 -1.92 -4.19
C LEU A 249 -3.53 -1.27 -4.79
N SER A 250 -3.97 -1.72 -5.96
CA SER A 250 -5.07 -1.11 -6.72
C SER A 250 -6.43 -1.31 -6.05
N ASP A 251 -7.30 -0.32 -6.17
CA ASP A 251 -8.67 -0.42 -5.64
C ASP A 251 -9.51 -1.44 -6.45
N PRO A 252 -10.40 -2.20 -5.80
CA PRO A 252 -11.28 -3.11 -6.50
C PRO A 252 -12.36 -2.34 -7.27
N PRO A 253 -12.66 -2.72 -8.52
CA PRO A 253 -13.64 -2.03 -9.34
C PRO A 253 -15.03 -2.08 -8.68
N GLY A 254 -15.68 -0.92 -8.59
CA GLY A 254 -17.02 -0.81 -8.02
C GLY A 254 -17.09 -0.85 -6.48
N VAL A 255 -15.96 -0.89 -5.77
CA VAL A 255 -15.93 -0.84 -4.31
C VAL A 255 -15.57 0.56 -3.85
N GLN A 256 -16.50 1.20 -3.13
CA GLN A 256 -16.29 2.51 -2.54
C GLN A 256 -15.53 2.38 -1.22
N LEU A 257 -14.28 2.83 -1.18
CA LEU A 257 -13.41 2.73 0.00
C LEU A 257 -13.40 3.99 0.87
N TYR A 258 -14.03 5.07 0.41
CA TYR A 258 -14.25 6.27 1.20
C TYR A 258 -15.71 6.38 1.62
N TYR A 259 -15.94 6.63 2.92
CA TYR A 259 -17.26 6.90 3.47
C TYR A 259 -17.37 8.35 3.94
N GLN A 260 -18.50 8.99 3.66
CA GLN A 260 -18.77 10.33 4.17
C GLN A 260 -19.14 10.25 5.64
N MET A 261 -18.38 10.95 6.49
CA MET A 261 -18.59 11.02 7.94
C MET A 261 -19.47 12.20 8.35
N GLY A 262 -19.53 13.24 7.51
CA GLY A 262 -20.27 14.45 7.80
C GLY A 262 -20.00 15.55 6.79
N ILE A 263 -20.35 16.77 7.18
CA ILE A 263 -20.12 18.00 6.39
C ILE A 263 -19.34 18.96 7.29
N ASP A 264 -18.27 19.55 6.76
CA ASP A 264 -17.54 20.62 7.43
C ASP A 264 -18.40 21.90 7.41
N GLN A 265 -18.74 22.41 8.58
CA GLN A 265 -19.61 23.59 8.72
C GLN A 265 -18.99 24.86 8.13
N LYS A 266 -17.66 24.96 8.05
CA LYS A 266 -16.98 26.16 7.55
C LYS A 266 -16.96 26.21 6.03
N SER A 267 -16.65 25.08 5.41
CA SER A 267 -16.49 24.98 3.95
C SER A 267 -17.72 24.45 3.23
N ASN A 268 -18.67 23.88 3.97
CA ASN A 268 -19.81 23.12 3.46
C ASN A 268 -19.40 21.96 2.54
N LEU A 269 -18.20 21.39 2.76
CA LEU A 269 -17.65 20.26 2.01
C LEU A 269 -17.84 18.95 2.79
N PRO A 270 -18.02 17.81 2.10
CA PRO A 270 -18.09 16.51 2.74
C PRO A 270 -16.76 16.15 3.39
N ILE A 271 -16.81 15.58 4.59
CA ILE A 271 -15.65 14.98 5.27
C ILE A 271 -15.69 13.49 4.99
N TYR A 272 -14.61 12.94 4.45
CA TYR A 272 -14.50 11.52 4.15
C TYR A 272 -13.56 10.79 5.10
N HIS A 273 -13.78 9.49 5.23
CA HIS A 273 -12.94 8.54 5.94
C HIS A 273 -12.58 7.40 5.00
N TYR A 274 -11.31 7.01 4.99
CA TYR A 274 -10.82 5.94 4.12
C TYR A 274 -10.70 4.63 4.90
N VAL A 275 -11.27 3.56 4.35
CA VAL A 275 -11.34 2.25 5.02
C VAL A 275 -9.98 1.59 5.15
N GLN A 276 -9.10 1.76 4.16
CA GLN A 276 -7.79 1.11 4.17
C GLN A 276 -6.74 1.93 4.91
N GLY A 277 -7.02 3.19 5.26
CA GLY A 277 -6.02 4.06 5.85
C GLY A 277 -5.55 3.52 7.20
N THR A 278 -4.25 3.49 7.43
CA THR A 278 -3.66 3.28 8.75
C THR A 278 -3.18 4.58 9.41
N ASN A 279 -3.31 5.72 8.71
CA ASN A 279 -2.80 7.01 9.16
C ASN A 279 -3.89 7.89 9.81
N TYR A 280 -3.44 8.94 10.52
CA TYR A 280 -4.30 9.93 11.15
C TYR A 280 -5.03 10.86 10.16
N ALA A 281 -4.42 11.13 9.00
CA ALA A 281 -4.98 12.04 7.99
C ALA A 281 -6.27 11.49 7.35
N GLU A 282 -6.41 10.17 7.30
CA GLU A 282 -7.53 9.44 6.70
C GLU A 282 -8.48 8.82 7.73
N GLY A 283 -8.11 8.90 9.01
CA GLY A 283 -8.95 8.49 10.14
C GLY A 283 -8.97 7.00 10.44
N GLY A 284 -8.14 6.19 9.79
CA GLY A 284 -8.14 4.72 9.79
C GLY A 284 -8.59 3.97 11.06
N ILE A 285 -9.46 2.97 10.88
CA ILE A 285 -9.90 2.03 11.94
C ILE A 285 -8.70 1.34 12.62
N HIS A 286 -7.62 1.07 11.88
CA HIS A 286 -6.41 0.43 12.38
C HIS A 286 -5.79 1.14 13.60
N HIS A 287 -5.87 2.46 13.71
CA HIS A 287 -5.30 3.16 14.86
C HIS A 287 -6.12 2.91 16.13
N SER A 288 -7.44 3.01 16.02
CA SER A 288 -8.35 2.76 17.16
C SER A 288 -8.29 1.31 17.65
N LEU A 289 -8.08 0.35 16.74
CA LEU A 289 -7.82 -1.04 17.07
C LEU A 289 -6.42 -1.22 17.67
N ARG A 290 -5.35 -0.68 17.06
CA ARG A 290 -3.97 -0.80 17.58
C ARG A 290 -3.81 -0.24 18.99
N ALA A 291 -4.46 0.89 19.30
CA ALA A 291 -4.42 1.47 20.64
C ALA A 291 -5.10 0.58 21.72
N ARG A 292 -6.01 -0.32 21.29
CA ARG A 292 -6.83 -1.16 22.17
C ARG A 292 -6.45 -2.64 22.12
N MET A 293 -5.68 -3.05 21.12
CA MET A 293 -5.23 -4.43 20.95
C MET A 293 -3.84 -4.61 21.59
N PRO A 294 -3.56 -5.77 22.22
CA PRO A 294 -2.24 -6.04 22.75
C PRO A 294 -1.19 -6.01 21.64
N LYS A 295 -0.06 -5.34 21.88
CA LYS A 295 1.06 -5.23 20.93
C LYS A 295 1.80 -6.55 20.65
N SER A 296 1.41 -7.63 21.33
CA SER A 296 1.91 -8.98 21.10
C SER A 296 0.73 -9.91 20.89
N GLY A 297 0.87 -10.89 20.00
CA GLY A 297 -0.17 -11.81 19.52
C GLY A 297 -0.75 -12.77 20.55
N ALA A 298 -0.97 -12.35 21.79
CA ALA A 298 -1.86 -13.04 22.70
C ALA A 298 -3.31 -12.77 22.23
N PHE A 299 -3.88 -13.74 21.51
CA PHE A 299 -5.34 -13.82 21.37
C PHE A 299 -5.99 -13.65 22.75
N ILE A 300 -7.16 -13.02 22.82
CA ILE A 300 -7.95 -12.85 24.05
C ILE A 300 -8.12 -14.19 24.81
N GLN A 301 -8.13 -15.31 24.08
CA GLN A 301 -8.16 -16.67 24.64
C GLN A 301 -6.93 -17.05 25.48
N HIS A 302 -5.76 -16.43 25.27
CA HIS A 302 -4.56 -16.63 26.09
C HIS A 302 -4.53 -15.75 27.35
N ALA A 303 -5.31 -14.66 27.37
CA ALA A 303 -5.39 -13.77 28.54
C ALA A 303 -6.25 -14.37 29.67
N ALA A 304 -7.14 -15.31 29.36
CA ALA A 304 -8.02 -15.98 30.33
C ALA A 304 -7.38 -17.16 31.07
N CYS A 305 -6.12 -17.53 30.78
CA CYS A 305 -5.40 -18.62 31.43
C CYS A 305 -4.32 -18.14 32.42
N ARG A 306 -4.57 -17.05 33.15
CA ARG A 306 -3.78 -16.71 34.34
C ARG A 306 -4.70 -16.39 35.52
N VAL A 307 -4.58 -17.29 36.49
CA VAL A 307 -5.16 -17.36 37.86
C VAL A 307 -6.56 -17.95 37.92
#